data_AF-A0A2V9HW84-F1
#
_entry.id   AF-A0A2V9HW84-F1
#
_cell.length_a   1.000
_cell.length_b   1.000
_cell.length_c   1.000
_cell.angle_alpha   90.00
_cell.angle_beta   90.00
_cell.angle_gamma   90.00
#
_symmetry.space_group_name_H-M   'P 1'
#
loop_
_entity.id
_entity.type
_entity.pdbx_description
1 polymer ?
#
loop_
_entity_poly.entity_id
_entity_poly.type
_entity_poly.pdbx_seq_one_letter_code
_entity_poly.pdbx_strand_id
1 'polypeptide(L)' 'MGSTPSSLRLAVGDHKIRLVKSGFKTWERTMTVSAGATATVDATLEKQE' A
#
# COMPACT_ATOMS: atom_id res chain seq x y z
N MET A 1 -4.69 5.20 14.78
CA MET A 1 -3.24 5.01 14.56
C MET A 1 -3.07 3.70 13.81
N GLY A 2 -2.51 3.73 12.60
CA GLY A 2 -2.23 2.51 11.81
C GLY A 2 -0.76 2.16 11.94
N SER A 3 -0.46 0.96 12.43
CA SER A 3 0.91 0.49 12.67
C SER A 3 1.34 -0.41 11.53
N THR A 4 2.37 -0.02 10.79
CA THR A 4 3.10 -0.93 9.89
C THR A 4 4.15 -1.70 10.68
N PRO A 5 4.26 -3.03 10.54
CA PRO A 5 3.53 -3.86 9.58
C PRO A 5 2.12 -4.24 10.07
N SER A 6 1.11 -4.01 9.22
CA SER A 6 -0.26 -4.50 9.40
C SER A 6 -0.50 -5.62 8.40
N SER A 7 -0.82 -6.82 8.89
CA SER A 7 -1.20 -7.95 8.04
C SER A 7 -2.69 -7.89 7.75
N LEU A 8 -3.06 -7.52 6.52
CA LEU A 8 -4.44 -7.49 6.07
C LEU A 8 -4.69 -8.68 5.14
N ARG A 9 -5.70 -9.51 5.44
CA ARG A 9 -6.15 -10.57 4.52
C ARG A 9 -7.03 -9.94 3.45
N LEU A 10 -6.52 -9.88 2.22
CA LEU A 10 -7.21 -9.34 1.08
C LEU A 10 -7.70 -10.47 0.17
N ALA A 11 -8.87 -10.29 -0.44
CA ALA A 11 -9.38 -11.22 -1.44
C ALA A 11 -8.51 -11.18 -2.69
N VAL A 12 -8.51 -12.26 -3.46
CA VAL A 12 -7.78 -12.35 -4.73
C VAL A 12 -8.33 -11.31 -5.72
N GLY A 13 -7.46 -10.54 -6.36
CA GLY A 13 -7.87 -9.53 -7.33
C GLY A 13 -6.96 -8.31 -7.38
N ASP A 14 -7.35 -7.32 -8.17
CA ASP A 14 -6.64 -6.06 -8.32
C ASP A 14 -6.97 -5.10 -7.18
N HIS A 15 -5.95 -4.71 -6.43
CA HIS A 15 -6.07 -3.78 -5.32
C HIS A 15 -5.23 -2.54 -5.58
N LYS A 16 -5.85 -1.38 -5.43
CA LYS A 16 -5.18 -0.09 -5.53
C LYS A 16 -4.88 0.42 -4.13
N ILE A 17 -3.60 0.44 -3.77
CA ILE A 17 -3.14 1.00 -2.51
C ILE A 17 -2.83 2.48 -2.71
N ARG A 18 -3.42 3.34 -1.88
CA ARG A 18 -3.16 4.78 -1.85
C ARG A 18 -2.68 5.17 -0.45
N LEU A 19 -1.47 5.72 -0.37
CA LEU A 19 -0.93 6.31 0.84
C LEU A 19 -0.96 7.84 0.72
N VAL A 20 -1.65 8.47 1.66
CA VAL A 20 -1.72 9.92 1.79
C VAL A 20 -1.15 10.29 3.15
N LYS A 21 -0.16 11.18 3.16
CA LYS A 21 0.43 11.72 4.37
C LYS A 21 0.61 13.22 4.20
N SER A 22 0.22 13.99 5.22
CA SER A 22 0.37 15.44 5.20
C SER A 22 1.84 15.84 5.00
N GLY A 23 2.11 16.67 3.99
CA GLY A 23 3.47 17.09 3.61
C GLY A 23 4.22 16.11 2.69
N PHE A 24 3.56 15.07 2.18
CA PHE A 24 4.14 14.10 1.24
C PHE A 24 3.25 13.97 0.01
N LYS A 25 3.86 13.64 -1.14
CA LYS A 25 3.11 13.33 -2.35
C LYS A 25 2.27 12.08 -2.12
N THR A 26 1.07 12.09 -2.71
CA THR A 26 0.19 10.93 -2.67
C THR A 26 0.86 9.80 -3.46
N TRP A 27 1.10 8.69 -2.78
CA TRP A 27 1.66 7.50 -3.39
C TRP A 27 0.53 6.55 -3.74
N GLU A 28 0.48 6.11 -4.99
CA GLU A 28 -0.49 5.14 -5.47
C GLU A 28 0.21 3.98 -6.15
N ARG A 29 -0.22 2.75 -5.83
CA ARG A 29 0.23 1.55 -6.53
C ARG A 29 -0.92 0.59 -6.70
N THR A 30 -1.09 0.13 -7.94
CA THR A 30 -1.98 -0.98 -8.25
C THR A 30 -1.17 -2.27 -8.15
N MET A 31 -1.70 -3.26 -7.44
CA MET A 31 -1.11 -4.59 -7.36
C MET A 31 -2.19 -5.65 -7.43
N THR A 32 -1.87 -6.71 -8.16
CA THR A 32 -2.74 -7.88 -8.27
C THR A 32 -2.34 -8.86 -7.16
N VAL A 33 -3.25 -9.13 -6.24
CA VAL A 33 -3.05 -10.09 -5.15
C VAL A 33 -3.58 -11.44 -5.60
N SER A 34 -2.70 -12.44 -5.69
CA SER A 34 -3.03 -13.82 -6.06
C SER A 34 -3.36 -14.67 -4.82
N ALA A 35 -4.14 -15.75 -4.99
CA ALA A 35 -4.57 -16.59 -3.87
C ALA A 35 -3.34 -17.26 -3.23
N GLY A 36 -3.11 -17.01 -1.93
CA GLY A 36 -1.94 -17.51 -1.21
C GLY A 36 -0.63 -16.73 -1.47
N ALA A 37 -0.66 -15.65 -2.25
CA ALA A 37 0.50 -14.78 -2.43
C ALA A 37 0.58 -13.72 -1.33
N THR A 38 1.74 -13.62 -0.69
CA THR A 38 2.05 -12.52 0.23
C THR A 38 2.63 -11.37 -0.57
N ALA A 39 1.83 -10.32 -0.81
CA ALA A 39 2.30 -9.11 -1.46
C ALA A 39 2.97 -8.19 -0.43
N THR A 40 4.29 -8.11 -0.44
CA THR A 40 5.04 -7.11 0.35
C THR A 40 5.13 -5.81 -0.44
N VAL A 41 4.71 -4.71 0.18
CA VAL A 41 4.63 -3.41 -0.47
C VAL A 41 5.48 -2.43 0.30
N ASP A 42 6.64 -2.12 -0.24
CA ASP A 42 7.48 -1.04 0.22
C ASP A 42 7.04 0.25 -0.48
N ALA A 43 6.42 1.15 0.29
CA ALA A 43 5.99 2.45 -0.20
C ALA A 43 6.94 3.53 0.32
N THR A 44 7.76 4.10 -0.58
CA THR A 44 8.61 5.25 -0.27
C THR A 44 7.84 6.53 -0.56
N LEU A 45 7.50 7.27 0.50
CA LEU A 45 6.81 8.55 0.38
C LEU A 45 7.81 9.67 0.09
N GLU A 46 7.69 10.30 -1.07
CA GLU A 46 8.45 11.50 -1.39
C GLU A 46 7.80 12.72 -0.74
N LYS A 47 8.62 13.55 -0.08
CA LYS A 47 8.15 14.78 0.53
C LYS A 47 7.67 15.72 -0.57
N GLN A 48 6.49 16.30 -0.40
CA GLN A 48 6.02 17.33 -1.31
C GLN A 48 6.64 18.63 -0.81
N GLU A 49 7.75 19.05 -1.43
CA GLU A 49 8.33 20.38 -1.22
C GLU A 49 7.35 21.49 -1.61
#